data_AF-A0A151R3G6-F1
#
_entry.id   AF-A0A151R3G6-F1
#
_cell.length_a   1.000
_cell.length_b   1.000
_cell.length_c   1.000
_cell.angle_alpha   90.00
_cell.angle_beta   90.00
_cell.angle_gamma   90.00
#
_symmetry.space_group_name_H-M   'P 1'
#
loop_
_entity.id
_entity.type
_entity.pdbx_description
1 polymer ?
#
loop_
_entity_poly.entity_id
_entity_poly.type
_entity_poly.pdbx_seq_one_letter_code
_entity_poly.pdbx_strand_id
1 'polypeptide(L)'
;MGQKFTGIGQISPIPSLPLKTILLVPGCPFNLISISKLTQSLNCDITFTSDSFLIQDRSTGQMIRVGSESHGLYYLQPSTSTTVESASLIHRRLGHPSLNKLKKMVPHLSRLESLECESCQLGKHVRTSFPNSINSRVVSPFDVIHSDVWGPNCVPSLLGHRYYITFIDDFSRCT
;
A
#
# COMPACT_ATOMS: atom_id res chain seq x y z
N MET A 1 -34.07 4.80 29.06
CA MET A 1 -32.92 3.86 28.95
C MET A 1 -31.69 4.70 28.66
N GLY A 2 -30.84 4.95 29.66
CA GLY A 2 -29.63 5.79 29.49
C GLY A 2 -28.46 4.94 29.01
N GLN A 3 -27.86 5.30 27.88
CA GLN A 3 -26.58 4.72 27.46
C GLN A 3 -25.44 5.26 28.34
N LYS A 4 -24.52 4.39 28.74
CA LYS A 4 -23.33 4.73 29.54
C LYS A 4 -22.26 5.32 28.62
N PHE A 5 -21.84 6.56 28.89
CA PHE A 5 -20.68 7.18 28.24
C PHE A 5 -19.39 6.54 28.75
N THR A 6 -18.46 6.19 27.85
CA THR A 6 -17.31 5.34 28.22
C THR A 6 -15.94 6.04 28.07
N GLY A 7 -15.89 7.28 27.59
CA GLY A 7 -14.66 8.06 27.56
C GLY A 7 -14.79 9.44 26.94
N ILE A 8 -13.83 10.32 27.25
CA ILE A 8 -13.63 11.64 26.63
C ILE A 8 -12.39 11.54 25.74
N GLY A 9 -12.54 11.86 24.44
CA GLY A 9 -11.45 11.86 23.48
C GLY A 9 -11.33 13.17 22.69
N GLN A 10 -10.20 13.35 22.01
CA GLN A 10 -10.03 14.34 20.94
C GLN A 10 -9.96 13.61 19.60
N ILE A 11 -10.74 14.04 18.63
CA ILE A 11 -10.68 13.61 17.25
C ILE A 11 -10.64 14.88 16.42
N SER A 12 -9.75 14.91 15.42
CA SER A 12 -9.69 15.95 14.41
C SER A 12 -10.31 15.40 13.13
N PRO A 13 -11.65 15.39 12.98
CA PRO A 13 -12.29 15.02 11.71
C PRO A 13 -11.95 15.99 10.57
N ILE A 14 -11.20 17.06 10.89
CA ILE A 14 -10.78 18.13 10.00
C ILE A 14 -9.32 18.47 10.37
N PRO A 15 -8.39 18.56 9.39
CA PRO A 15 -7.00 18.96 9.66
C PRO A 15 -6.85 20.34 10.32
N SER A 16 -7.86 21.20 10.21
CA SER A 16 -7.87 22.57 10.73
C SER A 16 -8.76 22.80 11.98
N LEU A 17 -9.52 21.81 12.46
CA LEU A 17 -10.48 22.02 13.54
C LEU A 17 -10.46 20.88 14.58
N PRO A 18 -9.75 21.04 15.71
CA PRO A 18 -9.82 20.09 16.82
C PRO A 18 -11.11 20.31 17.63
N LEU A 19 -12.09 19.41 17.47
CA LEU A 19 -13.24 19.38 18.37
C LEU A 19 -12.79 18.83 19.74
N LYS A 20 -12.83 19.69 20.77
CA LYS A 20 -12.54 19.29 22.15
C LYS A 20 -13.81 18.72 22.79
N THR A 21 -13.66 17.64 23.57
CA THR A 21 -14.72 17.00 24.38
C THR A 21 -15.70 16.15 23.56
N ILE A 22 -15.20 15.07 22.96
CA ILE A 22 -16.03 14.08 22.25
C ILE A 22 -16.47 13.00 23.23
N LEU A 23 -17.78 12.75 23.28
CA LEU A 23 -18.37 11.67 24.07
C LEU A 23 -18.41 10.40 23.24
N LEU A 24 -17.67 9.37 23.66
CA LEU A 24 -17.73 8.06 23.03
C LEU A 24 -18.92 7.26 23.58
N VAL A 25 -19.81 6.86 22.68
CA VAL A 25 -20.94 5.96 22.94
C VAL A 25 -20.65 4.62 22.26
N PRO A 26 -20.17 3.60 23.00
CA PRO A 26 -19.90 2.29 22.43
C PRO A 26 -21.18 1.68 21.88
N GLY A 27 -21.14 1.16 20.65
CA GLY A 27 -22.29 0.54 19.98
C GLY A 27 -23.15 1.50 19.15
N CYS A 28 -22.83 2.80 19.11
CA CYS A 28 -23.43 3.71 18.15
C CYS A 28 -22.71 3.55 16.79
N PRO A 29 -23.42 3.20 15.69
CA PRO A 29 -22.79 3.08 14.37
C PRO A 29 -22.42 4.45 13.76
N PHE A 30 -22.83 5.56 14.39
CA PHE A 30 -22.64 6.91 13.86
C PHE A 30 -21.89 7.79 14.85
N ASN A 31 -21.10 8.72 14.30
CA ASN A 31 -20.51 9.82 15.06
C ASN A 31 -21.52 10.96 15.11
N LEU A 32 -21.99 11.32 16.29
CA LEU A 32 -22.92 12.43 16.48
C LEU A 32 -22.14 13.69 16.89
N ILE A 33 -22.48 14.82 16.27
CA ILE A 33 -21.91 16.13 16.60
C ILE A 33 -23.01 16.97 17.24
N SER A 34 -22.75 17.49 18.43
CA SER A 34 -23.65 18.45 19.08
C SER A 34 -23.56 19.79 18.35
N ILE A 35 -24.69 20.23 17.78
CA ILE A 35 -24.81 21.52 17.08
C ILE A 35 -24.39 22.68 18.01
N SER A 36 -24.89 22.70 19.24
CA SER A 36 -24.56 23.76 20.20
C SER A 36 -23.09 23.83 20.56
N LYS A 37 -22.40 22.67 20.64
CA LYS A 37 -20.95 22.64 20.88
C LYS A 37 -20.19 23.10 19.64
N LEU A 38 -20.63 22.68 18.45
CA LEU A 38 -20.03 23.07 17.19
C LEU A 38 -20.09 24.59 16.98
N THR A 39 -21.29 25.19 17.09
CA THR A 39 -21.50 26.64 16.89
C THR A 39 -20.74 27.49 17.91
N GLN A 40 -20.70 27.08 19.17
CA GLN A 40 -19.92 27.76 20.21
C GLN A 40 -18.41 27.66 19.98
N SER A 41 -17.93 26.50 19.55
CA SER A 41 -16.48 26.26 19.37
C SER A 41 -15.90 26.99 18.15
N LEU A 42 -16.69 27.16 17.09
CA LEU A 42 -16.25 27.75 15.83
C LEU A 42 -16.73 29.17 15.60
N ASN A 43 -17.59 29.69 16.49
CA ASN A 43 -18.30 30.95 16.26
C ASN A 43 -18.94 30.99 14.87
N CYS A 44 -19.69 29.93 14.55
CA CYS A 44 -20.31 29.74 13.24
C CYS A 44 -21.84 29.64 13.35
N ASP A 45 -22.50 30.02 12.27
CA ASP A 45 -23.94 29.83 12.07
C ASP A 45 -24.16 28.60 11.19
N ILE A 46 -25.22 27.85 11.48
CA ILE A 46 -25.61 26.66 10.73
C ILE A 46 -27.03 26.84 10.21
N THR A 47 -27.19 26.77 8.90
CA THR A 47 -28.48 26.91 8.21
C THR A 47 -28.85 25.58 7.58
N PHE A 48 -30.03 25.05 7.95
CA PHE A 48 -30.55 23.79 7.42
C PHE A 48 -31.58 24.05 6.32
N THR A 49 -31.48 23.31 5.22
CA THR A 49 -32.50 23.15 4.18
C THR A 49 -33.05 21.72 4.22
N SER A 50 -34.09 21.43 3.44
CA SER A 50 -34.69 20.09 3.39
C SER A 50 -33.71 18.99 2.93
N ASP A 51 -32.68 19.36 2.18
CA ASP A 51 -31.74 18.47 1.50
C ASP A 51 -30.28 18.66 1.92
N SER A 52 -29.96 19.73 2.65
CA SER A 52 -28.58 20.09 2.98
C SER A 52 -28.47 20.96 4.22
N PHE A 53 -27.24 21.22 4.65
CA PHE A 53 -26.97 22.29 5.60
C PHE A 53 -25.65 23.00 5.27
N LEU A 54 -25.57 24.25 5.69
CA LEU A 54 -24.43 25.13 5.46
C LEU A 54 -23.87 25.57 6.81
N ILE A 55 -22.55 25.51 6.96
CA ILE A 55 -21.82 26.09 8.08
C ILE A 55 -21.12 27.35 7.58
N GLN A 56 -21.41 28.49 8.19
CA GLN A 56 -20.87 29.78 7.82
C GLN A 56 -20.14 30.40 9.01
N ASP A 57 -18.92 30.91 8.78
CA ASP A 57 -18.19 31.66 9.81
C ASP A 57 -18.92 32.97 10.10
N ARG A 58 -19.25 33.21 11.37
CA ARG A 58 -20.07 34.37 11.74
C ARG A 58 -19.31 35.70 11.63
N SER A 59 -17.98 35.66 11.77
CA SER A 59 -17.15 36.86 11.77
C SER A 59 -16.84 37.36 10.36
N THR A 60 -16.63 36.43 9.43
CA THR A 60 -16.23 36.73 8.03
C THR A 60 -17.38 36.56 7.04
N GLY A 61 -18.45 35.87 7.43
CA GLY A 61 -19.51 35.45 6.51
C GLY A 61 -19.06 34.40 5.50
N GLN A 62 -17.86 33.82 5.64
CA GLN A 62 -17.35 32.83 4.70
C GLN A 62 -18.00 31.47 4.92
N MET A 63 -18.38 30.78 3.85
CA MET A 63 -18.85 29.40 3.92
C MET A 63 -17.69 28.49 4.33
N ILE A 64 -17.81 27.85 5.49
CA ILE A 64 -16.81 26.91 6.03
C ILE A 64 -17.02 25.54 5.39
N ARG A 65 -18.27 25.07 5.35
CA ARG A 65 -18.59 23.72 4.85
C ARG A 65 -20.06 23.58 4.45
N VAL A 66 -20.31 22.58 3.62
CA VAL A 66 -21.63 22.06 3.26
C VAL A 66 -21.75 20.61 3.72
N GLY A 67 -22.92 20.23 4.20
CA GLY A 67 -23.29 18.82 4.37
C GLY A 67 -24.63 18.53 3.71
N SER A 68 -24.94 17.24 3.56
CA SER A 68 -26.12 16.77 2.83
C SER A 68 -27.02 15.94 3.73
N GLU A 69 -28.33 16.03 3.50
CA GLU A 69 -29.31 15.13 4.10
C GLU A 69 -29.27 13.76 3.41
N SER A 70 -29.42 12.69 4.19
CA SER A 70 -29.67 11.35 3.68
C SER A 70 -30.40 10.52 4.72
N HIS A 71 -31.55 9.97 4.35
CA HIS A 71 -32.33 9.03 5.17
C HIS A 71 -32.70 9.56 6.58
N GLY A 72 -33.07 10.84 6.67
CA GLY A 72 -33.47 11.53 7.90
C GLY A 72 -32.30 12.06 8.73
N LEU A 73 -31.06 11.98 8.23
CA LEU A 73 -29.86 12.44 8.94
C LEU A 73 -29.02 13.38 8.07
N TYR A 74 -28.46 14.42 8.70
CA TYR A 74 -27.55 15.34 8.05
C TYR A 74 -26.10 14.88 8.25
N TYR A 75 -25.40 14.68 7.14
CA TYR A 75 -24.01 14.23 7.11
C TYR A 75 -23.07 15.39 6.79
N LEU A 76 -22.09 15.62 7.66
CA LEU A 76 -20.98 16.50 7.36
C LEU A 76 -20.08 15.78 6.37
N GLN A 77 -20.04 16.25 5.12
CA GLN A 77 -19.16 15.67 4.12
C GLN A 77 -17.70 15.84 4.62
N PRO A 78 -16.91 14.76 4.72
CA PRO A 78 -15.47 14.89 4.89
C PRO A 78 -14.98 15.75 3.74
N SER A 79 -14.26 16.82 4.03
CA SER A 79 -13.58 17.56 2.99
C SER A 79 -12.74 16.53 2.23
N THR A 80 -13.05 16.32 0.95
CA THR A 80 -12.15 15.66 0.02
C THR A 80 -10.94 16.56 -0.24
N SER A 81 -10.36 17.15 0.81
CA SER A 81 -8.92 17.16 0.97
C SER A 81 -8.53 15.71 1.20
N THR A 82 -8.72 14.88 0.17
CA THR A 82 -7.85 13.75 -0.08
C THR A 82 -6.48 14.42 -0.05
N THR A 83 -5.75 14.29 1.06
CA THR A 83 -4.31 14.19 0.94
C THR A 83 -4.16 13.11 -0.10
N VAL A 84 -3.95 13.52 -1.35
CA VAL A 84 -3.85 12.61 -2.48
C VAL A 84 -2.60 11.83 -2.14
N GLU A 85 -2.77 10.73 -1.42
CA GLU A 85 -1.67 9.88 -1.05
C GLU A 85 -1.01 9.55 -2.37
N SER A 86 0.27 9.90 -2.48
CA SER A 86 0.97 9.78 -3.74
C SER A 86 0.83 8.34 -4.23
N ALA A 87 0.70 8.16 -5.54
CA ALA A 87 0.58 6.83 -6.13
C ALA A 87 1.72 5.89 -5.66
N SER A 88 2.90 6.45 -5.41
CA SER A 88 4.05 5.75 -4.84
C SER A 88 3.84 5.25 -3.41
N LEU A 89 3.17 6.03 -2.56
CA LEU A 89 2.90 5.66 -1.18
C LEU A 89 1.83 4.56 -1.10
N ILE A 90 0.77 4.67 -1.91
CA ILE A 90 -0.27 3.64 -2.04
C ILE A 90 0.34 2.34 -2.59
N HIS A 91 1.18 2.43 -3.63
CA HIS A 91 1.90 1.27 -4.16
C HIS A 91 2.74 0.56 -3.11
N ARG A 92 3.49 1.30 -2.27
CA ARG A 92 4.29 0.72 -1.18
C ARG A 92 3.41 0.06 -0.12
N ARG A 93 2.34 0.71 0.32
CA ARG A 93 1.42 0.16 1.35
C ARG A 93 0.67 -1.08 0.90
N LEU A 94 0.35 -1.18 -0.38
CA LEU A 94 -0.35 -2.35 -0.96
C LEU A 94 0.60 -3.49 -1.35
N GLY A 95 1.88 -3.43 -0.98
CA GLY A 95 2.83 -4.51 -1.23
C GLY A 95 3.32 -4.56 -2.68
N HIS A 96 3.60 -3.41 -3.27
CA HIS A 96 4.19 -3.29 -4.60
C HIS A 96 3.40 -3.94 -5.76
N PRO A 97 2.06 -3.74 -5.86
CA PRO A 97 1.28 -4.30 -6.94
C PRO A 97 1.71 -3.71 -8.30
N SER A 98 1.49 -4.47 -9.38
CA SER A 98 1.68 -3.95 -10.73
C SER A 98 0.76 -2.75 -11.00
N LEU A 99 1.18 -1.85 -11.90
CA LEU A 99 0.40 -0.67 -12.28
C LEU A 99 -1.05 -1.03 -12.67
N ASN A 100 -1.23 -2.07 -13.47
CA ASN A 100 -2.57 -2.52 -13.89
C ASN A 100 -3.42 -2.99 -12.71
N LYS A 101 -2.82 -3.63 -11.70
CA LYS A 101 -3.54 -4.08 -10.49
C LYS A 101 -3.86 -2.89 -9.59
N LEU A 102 -2.93 -1.95 -9.46
CA LEU A 102 -3.12 -0.70 -8.72
C LEU A 102 -4.28 0.14 -9.29
N LYS A 103 -4.38 0.26 -10.61
CA LYS A 103 -5.49 0.95 -11.30
C LYS A 103 -6.87 0.35 -10.99
N LYS A 104 -6.95 -0.98 -10.84
CA LYS A 104 -8.18 -1.69 -10.50
C LYS A 104 -8.55 -1.54 -9.03
N MET A 105 -7.55 -1.50 -8.14
CA MET A 105 -7.77 -1.37 -6.69
C MET A 105 -8.09 0.07 -6.28
N VAL A 106 -7.53 1.07 -6.98
CA VAL A 106 -7.66 2.49 -6.66
C VAL A 106 -8.08 3.27 -7.91
N PRO A 107 -9.40 3.44 -8.14
CA PRO A 107 -9.93 4.06 -9.35
C PRO A 107 -9.42 5.49 -9.60
N HIS A 108 -9.08 6.22 -8.54
CA HIS A 108 -8.49 7.56 -8.62
C HIS A 108 -7.10 7.57 -9.31
N LEU A 109 -6.40 6.43 -9.37
CA LEU A 109 -5.11 6.28 -10.04
C LEU A 109 -5.23 5.69 -11.46
N SER A 110 -6.44 5.54 -12.00
CA SER A 110 -6.68 4.98 -13.34
C SER A 110 -5.90 5.69 -14.47
N ARG A 111 -5.72 7.01 -14.34
CA ARG A 111 -4.99 7.86 -15.29
C ARG A 111 -3.46 7.81 -15.15
N LEU A 112 -2.92 7.06 -14.19
CA LEU A 112 -1.47 6.99 -13.98
C LEU A 112 -0.79 6.23 -15.14
N GLU A 113 0.11 6.87 -15.86
CA GLU A 113 0.79 6.25 -17.03
C GLU A 113 1.97 5.38 -16.61
N SER A 114 2.78 5.87 -15.67
CA SER A 114 3.97 5.19 -15.19
C SER A 114 4.04 5.21 -13.66
N LEU A 115 4.76 4.24 -13.10
CA LEU A 115 5.04 4.15 -11.68
C LEU A 115 6.49 3.72 -11.50
N GLU A 116 7.31 4.66 -11.06
CA GLU A 116 8.71 4.40 -10.75
C GLU A 116 8.83 3.96 -9.29
N CYS A 117 9.43 2.79 -9.10
CA CYS A 117 9.71 2.26 -7.79
C CYS A 117 11.03 1.49 -7.84
N GLU A 118 12.02 2.03 -7.14
CA GLU A 118 13.38 1.46 -7.07
C GLU A 118 13.35 -0.01 -6.61
N SER A 119 12.62 -0.33 -5.54
CA SER A 119 12.51 -1.70 -5.02
C SER A 119 11.91 -2.67 -6.05
N CYS A 120 10.93 -2.22 -6.84
CA CYS A 120 10.34 -3.02 -7.91
C CYS A 120 11.31 -3.23 -9.08
N GLN A 121 12.07 -2.19 -9.43
CA GLN A 121 13.07 -2.27 -10.51
C GLN A 121 14.17 -3.25 -10.15
N LEU A 122 14.72 -3.14 -8.93
CA LEU A 122 15.75 -4.04 -8.41
C LEU A 122 15.22 -5.48 -8.27
N GLY A 123 13.99 -5.66 -7.75
CA GLY A 123 13.39 -6.98 -7.59
C GLY A 123 13.02 -7.68 -8.91
N LYS A 124 12.83 -6.92 -10.00
CA LYS A 124 12.56 -7.44 -11.35
C LYS A 124 13.78 -7.45 -12.25
N HIS A 125 14.94 -7.03 -11.75
CA HIS A 125 16.15 -6.99 -12.53
C HIS A 125 16.58 -8.42 -12.86
N VAL A 126 16.46 -8.79 -14.15
CA VAL A 126 16.93 -10.09 -14.63
C VAL A 126 18.42 -9.98 -14.91
N ARG A 127 19.18 -11.04 -14.61
CA ARG A 127 20.60 -11.11 -15.00
C ARG A 127 20.70 -10.89 -16.51
N THR A 128 21.65 -10.06 -16.94
CA THR A 128 21.95 -9.91 -18.36
C THR A 128 22.26 -11.27 -18.98
N SER A 129 21.94 -11.43 -20.27
CA SER A 129 22.28 -12.65 -21.01
C SER A 129 23.76 -12.95 -20.85
N PHE A 130 24.09 -14.22 -20.58
CA PHE A 130 25.47 -14.66 -20.65
C PHE A 130 26.02 -14.36 -22.06
N PRO A 131 27.27 -13.86 -22.19
CA PRO A 131 27.87 -13.72 -23.49
C PRO A 131 27.89 -15.08 -24.19
N ASN A 132 27.52 -15.13 -25.47
CA ASN A 132 27.43 -16.37 -26.25
C ASN A 132 28.78 -17.12 -26.36
N SER A 133 29.89 -16.43 -26.09
CA SER A 133 31.20 -17.05 -25.93
C SER A 133 32.07 -16.20 -25.02
N ILE A 134 32.56 -16.79 -23.93
CA ILE A 134 33.84 -16.37 -23.35
C ILE A 134 34.91 -16.93 -24.29
N ASN A 135 35.84 -16.09 -24.72
CA ASN A 135 36.84 -16.41 -25.73
C ASN A 135 37.70 -17.66 -25.39
N SER A 136 38.13 -18.31 -26.48
CA SER A 136 38.93 -19.54 -26.64
C SER A 136 38.23 -20.86 -26.29
N ARG A 137 37.97 -21.66 -27.34
CA ARG A 137 37.93 -23.12 -27.19
C ARG A 137 39.29 -23.54 -26.65
N VAL A 138 39.26 -24.47 -25.71
CA VAL A 138 40.46 -25.09 -25.16
C VAL A 138 41.31 -25.67 -26.30
N VAL A 139 42.64 -25.48 -26.23
CA VAL A 139 43.56 -25.78 -27.34
C VAL A 139 44.20 -27.15 -27.20
N SER A 140 44.34 -27.67 -25.98
CA SER A 140 44.92 -28.99 -25.72
C SER A 140 44.21 -29.78 -24.61
N PRO A 141 44.35 -31.12 -24.59
CA PRO A 141 43.80 -31.95 -23.52
C PRO A 141 44.30 -31.53 -22.13
N PHE A 142 43.43 -31.60 -21.12
CA PHE A 142 43.72 -31.29 -19.71
C PHE A 142 43.98 -29.82 -19.35
N ASP A 143 43.79 -28.89 -20.30
CA ASP A 143 43.86 -27.44 -20.02
C ASP A 143 42.73 -26.97 -19.08
N VAL A 144 41.53 -27.54 -19.22
CA VAL A 144 40.36 -27.25 -18.37
C VAL A 144 39.63 -28.55 -18.08
N ILE A 145 39.52 -28.89 -16.80
CA ILE A 145 38.73 -30.02 -16.31
C ILE A 145 37.58 -29.47 -15.47
N HIS A 146 36.36 -29.80 -15.85
CA HIS A 146 35.16 -29.51 -15.06
C HIS A 146 34.92 -30.66 -14.10
N SER A 147 35.06 -30.39 -12.80
CA SER A 147 34.73 -31.36 -11.75
C SER A 147 33.39 -31.01 -11.10
N ASP A 148 32.51 -31.98 -10.96
CA ASP A 148 31.26 -31.83 -10.19
C ASP A 148 31.08 -33.00 -9.23
N VAL A 149 30.46 -32.72 -8.08
CA VAL A 149 30.15 -33.72 -7.06
C VAL A 149 28.63 -33.86 -6.99
N TRP A 150 28.15 -35.03 -7.36
CA TRP A 150 26.74 -35.36 -7.32
C TRP A 150 26.41 -36.24 -6.11
N GLY A 151 25.44 -35.82 -5.29
CA GLY A 151 24.92 -36.61 -4.17
C GLY A 151 24.44 -35.78 -2.98
N PRO A 152 23.91 -36.42 -1.92
CA PRO A 152 23.80 -37.88 -1.71
C PRO A 152 22.66 -38.52 -2.52
N ASN A 153 22.95 -39.62 -3.20
CA ASN A 153 21.93 -40.43 -3.87
C ASN A 153 21.09 -41.21 -2.85
N CYS A 154 19.78 -41.28 -3.10
CA CYS A 154 18.83 -42.05 -2.29
C CYS A 154 19.13 -43.55 -2.34
N VAL A 155 19.63 -44.05 -3.48
CA VAL A 155 20.02 -45.45 -3.66
C VAL A 155 21.55 -45.54 -3.63
N PRO A 156 22.15 -46.34 -2.73
CA PRO A 156 23.58 -46.54 -2.70
C PRO A 156 24.05 -47.39 -3.90
N SER A 157 25.29 -47.16 -4.33
CA SER A 157 25.99 -48.04 -5.29
C SER A 157 26.16 -49.46 -4.74
N LEU A 158 26.58 -50.40 -5.60
CA LEU A 158 26.88 -51.79 -5.22
C LEU A 158 27.87 -51.90 -4.04
N LEU A 159 28.74 -50.92 -3.87
CA LEU A 159 29.75 -50.85 -2.79
C LEU A 159 29.34 -49.92 -1.63
N GLY A 160 28.10 -49.43 -1.61
CA GLY A 160 27.58 -48.59 -0.50
C GLY A 160 27.83 -47.07 -0.65
N HIS A 161 28.56 -46.62 -1.66
CA HIS A 161 28.79 -45.18 -1.91
C HIS A 161 27.51 -44.45 -2.33
N ARG A 162 27.36 -43.20 -1.90
CA ARG A 162 26.20 -42.32 -2.21
C ARG A 162 26.56 -41.04 -2.93
N TYR A 163 27.85 -40.77 -3.12
CA TYR A 163 28.35 -39.60 -3.81
C TYR A 163 29.16 -40.07 -5.01
N TYR A 164 29.09 -39.29 -6.08
CA TYR A 164 29.82 -39.51 -7.32
C TYR A 164 30.54 -38.24 -7.67
N ILE A 165 31.76 -38.37 -8.18
CA ILE A 165 32.53 -37.23 -8.69
C ILE A 165 32.74 -37.47 -10.17
N THR A 166 32.41 -36.48 -10.98
CA THR A 166 32.67 -36.50 -12.43
C THR A 166 33.77 -35.51 -12.74
N PHE A 167 34.76 -35.93 -13.52
CA PHE A 167 35.78 -35.06 -14.08
C PHE A 167 35.58 -35.07 -15.60
N ILE A 168 35.30 -33.93 -16.22
CA ILE A 168 35.08 -33.84 -17.67
C ILE A 168 36.14 -32.93 -18.25
N ASP A 169 36.94 -33.46 -19.18
CA ASP A 169 37.90 -32.65 -19.93
C ASP A 169 37.16 -31.80 -20.99
N ASP A 170 37.37 -30.48 -20.97
CA ASP A 170 36.64 -29.56 -21.85
C ASP A 170 37.09 -29.68 -23.33
N PHE A 171 38.32 -30.15 -23.57
CA PHE A 171 38.87 -30.36 -24.91
C PHE A 171 38.28 -31.63 -25.57
N SER A 172 38.44 -32.79 -24.93
CA SER A 172 38.01 -34.09 -25.46
C SER A 172 36.53 -34.40 -25.23
N ARG A 173 35.88 -33.71 -24.28
CA ARG A 173 34.51 -34.01 -23.79
C ARG A 173 34.37 -35.41 -23.20
N CYS A 174 35.48 -35.99 -22.70
CA CYS A 174 35.50 -37.29 -22.05
C CYS A 174 35.48 -37.16 -20.52
N THR A 175 34.83 -38.14 -19.88
CA THR A 175 34.78 -38.36 -18.42
C THR A 175 35.83 -39.36 -17.96
#